data_AF-H3ZNQ6-F1
#
_entry.id   AF-H3ZNQ6-F1
#
_cell.length_a   1.000
_cell.length_b   1.000
_cell.length_c   1.000
_cell.angle_alpha   90.00
_cell.angle_beta   90.00
_cell.angle_gamma   90.00
#
_symmetry.space_group_name_H-M   'P 1'
#
loop_
_entity.id
_entity.type
_entity.pdbx_description
1 polymer ?
#
loop_
_entity_poly.entity_id
_entity_poly.type
_entity_poly.pdbx_seq_one_letter_code
_entity_poly.pdbx_strand_id
1 'polypeptide(L)'
;MKKKEEVIATLLKEAQRALNERKIEVAKKKFDEVMHLSKGSYPWIYFEACFGLVEAFIEEGNYSGAVKCSIRALLNASDEEMFSLGVERLKNVLAIIKKNNKFDLLKGRLEILLPQTSTNRNLHTFVLALDALTKGNAKKAQLLAKDIGSERLKGIIESLIE
;
A
#
# COMPACT_ATOMS: atom_id res chain seq x y z
N MET A 1 20.67 14.46 16.10
CA MET A 1 19.98 14.03 14.86
C MET A 1 20.66 12.84 14.20
N LYS A 2 21.96 12.87 13.85
CA LYS A 2 22.68 11.79 13.15
C LYS A 2 22.46 10.36 13.68
N LYS A 3 22.44 10.19 15.01
CA LYS A 3 22.25 8.87 15.65
C LYS A 3 20.89 8.22 15.32
N LYS A 4 19.82 9.01 15.16
CA LYS A 4 18.48 8.46 14.85
C LYS A 4 18.40 7.99 13.39
N GLU A 5 18.97 8.76 12.47
CA GLU A 5 19.08 8.40 11.05
C GLU A 5 19.91 7.14 10.86
N GLU A 6 21.06 7.04 11.54
CA GLU A 6 21.92 5.86 11.50
C GLU A 6 21.20 4.61 12.02
N VAL A 7 20.44 4.73 13.12
CA VAL A 7 19.63 3.62 13.65
C VAL A 7 18.56 3.20 12.65
N ILE A 8 17.81 4.16 12.09
CA ILE A 8 16.76 3.89 11.11
C ILE A 8 17.35 3.21 9.85
N ALA A 9 18.45 3.73 9.32
CA ALA A 9 19.10 3.19 8.13
C ALA A 9 19.65 1.77 8.37
N THR A 10 20.22 1.52 9.55
CA THR A 10 20.70 0.18 9.94
C THR A 10 19.53 -0.80 10.04
N LEU A 11 18.45 -0.39 10.72
CA LEU A 11 17.26 -1.22 10.88
C LEU A 11 16.57 -1.53 9.55
N LEU A 12 16.52 -0.57 8.62
CA LEU A 12 15.98 -0.79 7.28
C LEU A 12 16.82 -1.83 6.51
N LYS A 13 18.15 -1.73 6.56
CA LYS A 13 19.05 -2.72 5.93
C LYS A 13 18.85 -4.11 6.55
N GLU A 14 18.70 -4.20 7.86
CA GLU A 14 18.42 -5.46 8.55
C GLU A 14 17.05 -6.04 8.16
N ALA A 15 16.03 -5.19 8.01
CA ALA A 15 14.71 -5.61 7.57
C ALA A 15 14.75 -6.20 6.15
N GLN A 16 15.42 -5.50 5.22
CA GLN A 16 15.64 -5.98 3.85
C GLN A 16 16.43 -7.28 3.81
N ARG A 17 17.49 -7.40 4.62
CA ARG A 17 18.25 -8.64 4.74
C ARG A 17 17.39 -9.80 5.25
N ALA A 18 16.59 -9.57 6.28
CA ALA A 18 15.68 -10.58 6.81
C ALA A 18 14.65 -11.02 5.75
N LEU A 19 14.14 -10.08 4.94
CA LEU A 19 13.23 -10.39 3.84
C LEU A 19 13.91 -11.25 2.77
N ASN A 20 15.12 -10.89 2.34
CA ASN A 20 15.91 -11.65 1.38
C ASN A 20 16.25 -13.08 1.87
N GLU A 21 16.49 -13.21 3.18
CA GLU A 21 16.72 -14.51 3.84
C GLU A 21 15.39 -15.26 4.16
N ARG A 22 14.24 -14.75 3.69
CA ARG A 22 12.88 -15.28 3.93
C ARG A 22 12.50 -15.42 5.41
N LYS A 23 13.12 -14.63 6.29
CA LYS A 23 12.76 -14.52 7.71
C LYS A 23 11.61 -13.53 7.86
N ILE A 24 10.43 -13.88 7.32
CA ILE A 24 9.34 -12.93 7.08
C ILE A 24 8.86 -12.21 8.35
N GLU A 25 8.64 -12.95 9.43
CA GLU A 25 8.23 -12.37 10.72
C GLU A 25 9.27 -11.40 11.30
N VAL A 26 10.56 -11.66 11.08
CA VAL A 26 11.64 -10.76 11.50
C VAL A 26 11.65 -9.50 10.63
N ALA A 27 11.49 -9.66 9.32
CA ALA A 27 11.42 -8.53 8.38
C ALA A 27 10.25 -7.60 8.73
N LYS A 28 9.06 -8.16 8.96
CA LYS A 28 7.85 -7.40 9.33
C LYS A 28 8.05 -6.55 10.58
N LYS A 29 8.52 -7.18 11.66
CA LYS A 29 8.79 -6.46 12.92
C LYS A 29 9.76 -5.30 12.72
N LYS A 30 10.83 -5.51 11.95
CA LYS A 30 11.82 -4.47 11.68
C LYS A 30 11.27 -3.36 10.79
N PHE A 31 10.52 -3.68 9.73
CA PHE A 31 9.88 -2.66 8.91
C PHE A 31 8.86 -1.84 9.71
N ASP A 32 8.03 -2.47 10.56
CA ASP A 32 7.09 -1.76 11.44
C ASP A 32 7.83 -0.81 12.40
N GLU A 33 8.96 -1.22 12.94
CA GLU A 33 9.79 -0.37 13.80
C GLU A 33 10.44 0.79 13.01
N VAL A 34 10.95 0.54 11.79
CA VAL A 34 11.42 1.60 10.89
C VAL A 34 10.30 2.61 10.64
N MET A 35 9.09 2.15 10.34
CA MET A 35 7.93 3.01 10.13
C MET A 35 7.61 3.85 11.36
N HIS A 36 7.63 3.25 12.55
CA HIS A 36 7.40 3.99 13.80
C HIS A 36 8.42 5.12 14.00
N LEU A 37 9.71 4.84 13.77
CA LEU A 37 10.79 5.80 13.98
C LEU A 37 10.85 6.90 12.91
N SER A 38 10.43 6.58 11.69
CA SER A 38 10.52 7.45 10.51
C SER A 38 9.29 8.33 10.27
N LYS A 39 8.13 7.99 10.87
CA LYS A 39 6.87 8.69 10.63
C LYS A 39 6.99 10.20 10.86
N GLY A 40 6.60 10.99 9.86
CA GLY A 40 6.59 12.46 9.90
C GLY A 40 7.96 13.15 9.77
N SER A 41 9.07 12.45 10.05
CA SER A 41 10.42 13.03 9.97
C SER A 41 11.24 12.56 8.76
N TYR A 42 11.00 11.32 8.29
CA TYR A 42 11.74 10.71 7.18
C TYR A 42 10.76 10.04 6.19
N PRO A 43 10.02 10.83 5.39
CA PRO A 43 8.93 10.32 4.54
C PRO A 43 9.36 9.21 3.58
N TRP A 44 10.51 9.35 2.92
CA TRP A 44 11.05 8.33 2.00
C TRP A 44 11.38 7.02 2.70
N ILE A 45 11.91 7.08 3.93
CA ILE A 45 12.22 5.86 4.69
C ILE A 45 10.93 5.17 5.16
N TYR A 46 9.95 5.96 5.61
CA TYR A 46 8.63 5.43 5.95
C TYR A 46 7.96 4.76 4.74
N PHE A 47 8.06 5.39 3.57
CA PHE A 47 7.53 4.89 2.31
C PHE A 47 8.17 3.56 1.92
N GLU A 48 9.50 3.46 1.95
CA GLU A 48 10.20 2.21 1.63
C GLU A 48 9.89 1.10 2.64
N ALA A 49 9.76 1.43 3.93
CA ALA A 49 9.36 0.45 4.92
C ALA A 49 7.91 -0.05 4.72
N CYS A 50 6.99 0.82 4.26
CA CYS A 50 5.65 0.38 3.87
C CYS A 50 5.71 -0.66 2.75
N PHE A 51 6.52 -0.43 1.71
CA PHE A 51 6.62 -1.38 0.59
C PHE A 51 7.46 -2.63 0.93
N GLY A 52 8.41 -2.55 1.85
CA GLY A 52 9.05 -3.73 2.42
C GLY A 52 8.04 -4.66 3.13
N LEU A 53 7.07 -4.08 3.87
CA LEU A 53 5.94 -4.86 4.42
C LEU A 53 5.02 -5.42 3.34
N VAL A 54 4.80 -4.69 2.24
CA VAL A 54 4.02 -5.19 1.11
C VAL A 54 4.63 -6.48 0.57
N GLU A 55 5.94 -6.49 0.33
CA GLU A 55 6.67 -7.68 -0.14
C GLU A 55 6.55 -8.84 0.86
N ALA A 56 6.80 -8.58 2.15
CA ALA A 56 6.64 -9.58 3.20
C ALA A 56 5.22 -10.17 3.26
N PHE A 57 4.19 -9.34 3.11
CA PHE A 57 2.80 -9.80 3.09
C PHE A 57 2.44 -10.58 1.82
N ILE A 58 3.02 -10.25 0.67
CA ILE A 58 2.81 -11.02 -0.57
C ILE A 58 3.41 -12.42 -0.43
N GLU A 59 4.61 -12.55 0.15
CA GLU A 59 5.26 -13.84 0.41
C GLU A 59 4.42 -14.75 1.33
N GLU A 60 3.70 -14.18 2.29
CA GLU A 60 2.76 -14.91 3.17
C GLU A 60 1.38 -15.18 2.54
N GLY A 61 1.11 -14.68 1.33
CA GLY A 61 -0.22 -14.69 0.74
C GLY A 61 -1.23 -13.77 1.44
N ASN A 62 -0.78 -12.87 2.32
CA ASN A 62 -1.61 -11.87 2.99
C ASN A 62 -1.82 -10.63 2.12
N TYR A 63 -2.55 -10.79 1.03
CA TYR A 63 -2.82 -9.71 0.07
C TYR A 63 -3.57 -8.52 0.68
N SER A 64 -4.40 -8.76 1.70
CA SER A 64 -5.08 -7.67 2.41
C SER A 64 -4.10 -6.78 3.19
N GLY A 65 -3.07 -7.37 3.79
CA GLY A 65 -1.98 -6.64 4.45
C GLY A 65 -1.15 -5.84 3.45
N ALA A 66 -0.85 -6.43 2.30
CA ALA A 66 -0.14 -5.78 1.20
C ALA A 66 -0.89 -4.51 0.72
N VAL A 67 -2.17 -4.63 0.34
CA VAL A 67 -2.96 -3.47 -0.12
C VAL A 67 -3.06 -2.39 0.96
N LYS A 68 -3.31 -2.76 2.23
CA LYS A 68 -3.35 -1.79 3.34
C LYS A 68 -2.04 -1.02 3.49
N CYS A 69 -0.90 -1.70 3.38
CA CYS A 69 0.41 -1.04 3.48
C CYS A 69 0.69 -0.12 2.30
N SER A 70 0.31 -0.52 1.08
CA SER A 70 0.40 0.36 -0.10
C SER A 70 -0.44 1.63 0.06
N ILE A 71 -1.69 1.52 0.52
CA ILE A 71 -2.55 2.69 0.79
C ILE A 71 -1.97 3.56 1.90
N ARG A 72 -1.40 2.95 2.95
CA ARG A 72 -0.72 3.67 4.03
C ARG A 72 0.49 4.45 3.52
N ALA A 73 1.25 3.92 2.57
CA ALA A 73 2.35 4.64 1.92
C ALA A 73 1.83 5.87 1.17
N LEU A 74 0.78 5.71 0.36
CA LEU A 74 0.14 6.80 -0.39
C LEU A 74 -0.42 7.90 0.52
N LEU A 75 -1.01 7.53 1.66
CA LEU A 75 -1.52 8.48 2.65
C LEU A 75 -0.44 9.36 3.28
N ASN A 76 0.79 8.86 3.36
CA ASN A 76 1.92 9.55 3.98
C ASN A 76 2.94 10.04 2.95
N ALA A 77 2.58 10.06 1.66
CA ALA A 77 3.44 10.60 0.62
C ALA A 77 3.68 12.09 0.87
N SER A 78 4.95 12.52 0.87
CA SER A 78 5.33 13.92 1.12
C SER A 78 5.14 14.83 -0.09
N ASP A 79 5.11 14.25 -1.28
CA ASP A 79 5.15 14.95 -2.56
C ASP A 79 4.55 14.07 -3.68
N GLU A 80 4.36 14.68 -4.85
CA GLU A 80 3.75 14.03 -6.02
C GLU A 80 4.62 12.92 -6.61
N GLU A 81 5.95 13.01 -6.49
CA GLU A 81 6.88 11.99 -6.99
C GLU A 81 6.70 10.69 -6.19
N MET A 82 6.75 10.80 -4.86
CA MET A 82 6.51 9.68 -3.95
C MET A 82 5.10 9.12 -4.12
N PHE A 83 4.10 9.98 -4.27
CA PHE A 83 2.72 9.54 -4.52
C PHE A 83 2.63 8.75 -5.83
N SER A 84 3.14 9.30 -6.93
CA SER A 84 3.16 8.66 -8.24
C SER A 84 3.85 7.30 -8.21
N LEU A 85 5.03 7.21 -7.57
CA LEU A 85 5.74 5.94 -7.40
C LEU A 85 4.91 4.93 -6.58
N GLY A 86 4.27 5.39 -5.50
CA GLY A 86 3.41 4.56 -4.68
C GLY A 86 2.20 4.00 -5.46
N VAL A 87 1.64 4.79 -6.37
CA VAL A 87 0.50 4.38 -7.21
C VAL A 87 0.94 3.28 -8.19
N GLU A 88 2.11 3.44 -8.83
CA GLU A 88 2.67 2.39 -9.69
C GLU A 88 2.94 1.09 -8.93
N ARG A 89 3.54 1.17 -7.73
CA ARG A 89 3.78 -0.01 -6.90
C ARG A 89 2.46 -0.66 -6.44
N LEU A 90 1.44 0.11 -6.05
CA LEU A 90 0.11 -0.40 -5.73
C LEU A 90 -0.56 -1.09 -6.92
N LYS A 91 -0.45 -0.52 -8.13
CA LYS A 91 -0.94 -1.14 -9.37
C LYS A 91 -0.33 -2.54 -9.56
N ASN A 92 0.99 -2.66 -9.38
CA ASN A 92 1.69 -3.94 -9.47
C ASN A 92 1.20 -4.95 -8.43
N VAL A 93 0.99 -4.52 -7.19
CA VAL A 93 0.42 -5.36 -6.12
C VAL A 93 -0.96 -5.89 -6.53
N LEU A 94 -1.85 -5.02 -6.99
CA LEU A 94 -3.20 -5.41 -7.42
C LEU A 94 -3.19 -6.33 -8.64
N ALA A 95 -2.26 -6.12 -9.58
CA ALA A 95 -2.05 -7.00 -10.71
C ALA A 95 -1.60 -8.41 -10.29
N ILE A 96 -0.69 -8.53 -9.32
CA ILE A 96 -0.27 -9.82 -8.74
C ILE A 96 -1.48 -10.55 -8.12
N ILE A 97 -2.28 -9.82 -7.33
CA ILE A 97 -3.47 -10.38 -6.66
C ILE A 97 -4.49 -10.90 -7.69
N LYS A 98 -4.77 -10.11 -8.74
CA LYS A 98 -5.68 -10.47 -9.82
C LYS A 98 -5.16 -11.69 -10.59
N LYS A 99 -3.88 -11.69 -10.99
CA LYS A 99 -3.22 -12.81 -11.70
C LYS A 99 -3.28 -14.12 -10.92
N ASN A 100 -3.19 -14.06 -9.58
CA ASN A 100 -3.25 -15.24 -8.73
C ASN A 100 -4.68 -15.71 -8.41
N ASN A 101 -5.72 -15.06 -8.94
CA ASN A 101 -7.13 -15.31 -8.61
C ASN A 101 -7.39 -15.22 -7.10
N LYS A 102 -6.87 -14.15 -6.46
CA LYS A 102 -6.97 -13.92 -5.00
C LYS A 102 -7.67 -12.61 -4.65
N PHE A 103 -8.34 -11.99 -5.60
CA PHE A 103 -8.97 -10.68 -5.43
C PHE A 103 -10.10 -10.69 -4.40
N ASP A 104 -10.81 -11.80 -4.33
CA ASP A 104 -11.84 -12.15 -3.36
C ASP A 104 -11.33 -12.21 -1.90
N LEU A 105 -10.02 -12.41 -1.68
CA LEU A 105 -9.42 -12.30 -0.33
C LEU A 105 -9.42 -10.87 0.22
N LEU A 106 -9.68 -9.86 -0.62
CA LEU A 106 -9.78 -8.46 -0.20
C LEU A 106 -11.20 -8.09 0.27
N LYS A 107 -12.22 -8.91 -0.04
CA LYS A 107 -13.63 -8.60 0.22
C LYS A 107 -13.88 -8.29 1.70
N GLY A 108 -14.41 -7.10 1.97
CA GLY A 108 -14.73 -6.63 3.34
C GLY A 108 -13.52 -6.32 4.21
N ARG A 109 -12.29 -6.39 3.68
CA ARG A 109 -11.06 -6.11 4.44
C ARG A 109 -10.52 -4.71 4.24
N LEU A 110 -11.03 -3.97 3.26
CA LEU A 110 -10.56 -2.63 2.89
C LEU A 110 -11.31 -1.50 3.62
N GLU A 111 -12.50 -1.77 4.15
CA GLU A 111 -13.33 -0.78 4.86
C GLU A 111 -12.61 -0.10 6.03
N ILE A 112 -11.70 -0.82 6.69
CA ILE A 112 -10.87 -0.28 7.79
C ILE A 112 -9.98 0.90 7.37
N LEU A 113 -9.76 1.08 6.06
CA LEU A 113 -8.99 2.19 5.51
C LEU A 113 -9.83 3.44 5.29
N LEU A 114 -11.17 3.34 5.24
CA LEU A 114 -12.05 4.47 4.93
C LEU A 114 -11.91 5.63 5.92
N PRO A 115 -11.84 5.42 7.25
CA PRO A 115 -11.61 6.52 8.18
C PRO A 115 -10.23 7.17 7.98
N GLN A 116 -9.22 6.39 7.58
CA GLN A 116 -7.83 6.82 7.42
C GLN A 116 -7.63 7.65 6.15
N THR A 117 -8.43 7.41 5.12
CA THR A 117 -8.34 8.11 3.84
C THR A 117 -9.24 9.32 3.73
N SER A 118 -10.09 9.59 4.74
CA SER A 118 -11.11 10.65 4.70
C SER A 118 -10.56 12.05 4.40
N THR A 119 -9.30 12.33 4.75
CA THR A 119 -8.62 13.60 4.48
C THR A 119 -8.07 13.74 3.05
N ASN A 120 -7.99 12.64 2.30
CA ASN A 120 -7.59 12.61 0.90
C ASN A 120 -8.73 12.07 0.05
N ARG A 121 -9.54 12.98 -0.52
CA ARG A 121 -10.74 12.63 -1.29
C ARG A 121 -10.47 11.63 -2.41
N ASN A 122 -9.40 11.83 -3.20
CA ASN A 122 -9.08 10.93 -4.32
C ASN A 122 -8.77 9.52 -3.84
N LEU A 123 -7.95 9.39 -2.79
CA LEU A 123 -7.59 8.09 -2.24
C LEU A 123 -8.76 7.43 -1.50
N HIS A 124 -9.62 8.22 -0.86
CA HIS A 124 -10.86 7.73 -0.25
C HIS A 124 -11.81 7.13 -1.29
N THR A 125 -12.09 7.88 -2.35
CA THR A 125 -12.93 7.41 -3.47
C THR A 125 -12.30 6.18 -4.14
N PHE A 126 -10.98 6.16 -4.31
CA PHE A 126 -10.26 4.99 -4.81
C PHE A 126 -10.48 3.75 -3.93
N VAL A 127 -10.36 3.86 -2.60
CA VAL A 127 -10.60 2.73 -1.69
C VAL A 127 -12.06 2.25 -1.76
N LEU A 128 -13.03 3.17 -1.86
CA LEU A 128 -14.44 2.81 -2.06
C LEU A 128 -14.66 2.06 -3.39
N ALA A 129 -14.03 2.52 -4.47
CA ALA A 129 -14.12 1.88 -5.78
C ALA A 129 -13.50 0.48 -5.75
N LEU A 130 -12.32 0.35 -5.13
CA LEU A 130 -11.64 -0.93 -4.98
C LEU A 130 -12.46 -1.90 -4.11
N ASP A 131 -13.00 -1.46 -2.98
CA ASP A 131 -13.88 -2.29 -2.14
C ASP A 131 -15.12 -2.76 -2.92
N ALA A 132 -15.73 -1.88 -3.72
CA ALA A 132 -16.84 -2.25 -4.60
C ALA A 132 -16.45 -3.34 -5.61
N LEU A 133 -15.25 -3.26 -6.21
CA LEU A 133 -14.73 -4.33 -7.09
C LEU A 133 -14.58 -5.65 -6.35
N THR A 134 -14.01 -5.65 -5.14
CA THR A 134 -13.80 -6.87 -4.36
C THR A 134 -15.12 -7.55 -3.95
N LYS A 135 -16.23 -6.80 -3.98
CA LYS A 135 -17.59 -7.27 -3.74
C LYS A 135 -18.33 -7.68 -5.03
N GLY A 136 -17.65 -7.65 -6.18
CA GLY A 136 -18.23 -7.98 -7.49
C GLY A 136 -19.09 -6.87 -8.10
N ASN A 137 -19.06 -5.65 -7.55
CA ASN A 137 -19.86 -4.54 -8.02
C ASN A 137 -19.09 -3.61 -8.97
N ALA A 138 -18.79 -4.13 -10.16
CA ALA A 138 -18.04 -3.40 -11.20
C ALA A 138 -18.72 -2.09 -11.63
N LYS A 139 -20.07 -2.08 -11.72
CA LYS A 139 -20.83 -0.87 -12.06
C LYS A 139 -20.63 0.25 -11.03
N LYS A 140 -20.72 -0.08 -9.73
CA LYS A 140 -20.48 0.89 -8.66
C LYS A 140 -19.03 1.37 -8.66
N ALA A 141 -18.08 0.46 -8.85
CA ALA A 141 -16.66 0.82 -8.95
C ALA A 141 -16.39 1.79 -10.10
N GLN A 142 -16.97 1.55 -11.28
CA GLN A 142 -16.83 2.42 -12.45
C GLN A 142 -17.44 3.80 -12.21
N LEU A 143 -18.59 3.88 -11.53
CA LEU A 143 -19.19 5.17 -11.17
C LEU A 143 -18.28 5.95 -10.21
N LEU A 144 -17.77 5.30 -9.17
CA LEU A 144 -16.86 5.91 -8.20
C LEU A 144 -15.54 6.35 -8.87
N ALA A 145 -15.03 5.59 -9.83
CA ALA A 145 -13.79 5.92 -10.54
C ALA A 145 -13.86 7.26 -11.29
N LYS A 146 -15.05 7.66 -11.77
CA LYS A 146 -15.27 8.95 -12.44
C LYS A 146 -15.07 10.15 -11.51
N ASP A 147 -15.24 9.95 -10.20
CA ASP A 147 -15.08 10.99 -9.19
C ASP A 147 -13.64 11.07 -8.62
N ILE A 148 -12.73 10.21 -9.12
CA ILE A 148 -11.30 10.25 -8.77
C ILE A 148 -10.61 11.26 -9.67
N GLY A 149 -10.16 12.39 -9.11
CA GLY A 149 -9.42 13.41 -9.87
C GLY A 149 -7.99 13.02 -10.24
N SER A 150 -7.45 11.93 -9.65
CA SER A 150 -6.15 11.37 -10.02
C SER A 150 -6.31 10.34 -11.14
N GLU A 151 -5.89 10.69 -12.36
CA GLU A 151 -5.97 9.79 -13.52
C GLU A 151 -5.19 8.48 -13.29
N ARG A 152 -4.08 8.51 -12.52
CA ARG A 152 -3.33 7.29 -12.19
C ARG A 152 -4.14 6.32 -11.32
N LEU A 153 -4.78 6.82 -10.26
CA LEU A 153 -5.62 5.99 -9.39
C LEU A 153 -6.87 5.47 -10.13
N LYS A 154 -7.49 6.33 -10.95
CA LYS A 154 -8.61 5.96 -11.80
C LYS A 154 -8.24 4.85 -12.78
N GLY A 155 -7.10 4.98 -13.47
CA GLY A 155 -6.60 3.98 -14.41
C GLY A 155 -6.35 2.60 -13.77
N ILE A 156 -6.01 2.54 -12.48
CA ILE A 156 -5.94 1.26 -11.76
C ILE A 156 -7.32 0.60 -11.71
N ILE A 157 -8.37 1.33 -11.31
CA ILE A 157 -9.72 0.77 -11.20
C ILE A 157 -10.21 0.28 -12.56
N GLU A 158 -9.99 1.07 -13.62
CA GLU A 158 -10.35 0.71 -14.99
C GLU A 158 -9.66 -0.59 -15.43
N SER A 159 -8.34 -0.71 -15.22
CA SER A 159 -7.59 -1.94 -15.55
C SER A 159 -8.00 -3.19 -14.74
N LEU A 160 -8.63 -2.99 -13.58
CA LEU A 160 -9.12 -4.10 -12.76
C LEU A 160 -10.49 -4.61 -13.22
N ILE A 161 -11.28 -3.76 -13.88
CA ILE A 161 -12.61 -4.13 -14.43
C ILE A 161 -12.49 -4.95 -15.72
N GLU A 162 -11.50 -4.63 -16.56
CA GLU A 162 -11.20 -5.35 -17.82
C GLU A 162 -10.82 -6.81 -17.60
#